data_AF-A0A0Q7QH51-F1
#
_entry.id   AF-A0A0Q7QH51-F1
#
_cell.length_a   1.000
_cell.length_b   1.000
_cell.length_c   1.000
_cell.angle_alpha   90.00
_cell.angle_beta   90.00
_cell.angle_gamma   90.00
#
_symmetry.space_group_name_H-M   'P 1'
#
loop_
_entity.id
_entity.type
_entity.pdbx_description
1 polymer ?
#
loop_
_entity_poly.entity_id
_entity_poly.type
_entity_poly.pdbx_seq_one_letter_code
_entity_poly.pdbx_strand_id
1 'polypeptide(L)'
;MRAATVSRRVDYDHPAPYDHDPTAPSAQTGVHNSALLGRYQHRVKTHAQFTVREPRPGTHVWRSPHKAHRLVDPTGTHPVHEALGDALVDGTHLEQRFAVSIAEHTNRV
;
A
#
# COMPACT_ATOMS: atom_id res chain seq x y z
N MET A 1 16.83 3.86 -8.95
CA MET A 1 15.86 4.98 -9.07
C MET A 1 15.27 5.24 -7.70
N ARG A 2 15.53 6.41 -7.10
CA ARG A 2 14.83 6.87 -5.88
C ARG A 2 13.69 7.80 -6.28
N ALA A 3 12.55 7.66 -5.61
CA ALA A 3 11.82 8.73 -4.91
C ALA A 3 10.32 8.42 -4.93
N ALA A 4 9.77 8.06 -3.77
CA ALA A 4 8.41 8.50 -3.46
C ALA A 4 8.45 10.03 -3.50
N THR A 5 7.98 10.60 -4.61
CA THR A 5 7.92 12.06 -4.72
C THR A 5 6.83 12.52 -3.77
N VAL A 6 7.22 13.02 -2.60
CA VAL A 6 6.34 13.83 -1.76
C VAL A 6 6.14 15.15 -2.52
N SER A 7 5.17 15.15 -3.41
CA SER A 7 4.77 16.31 -4.19
C SER A 7 3.95 17.23 -3.29
N ARG A 8 4.16 18.55 -3.35
CA ARG A 8 3.30 19.54 -2.65
C ARG A 8 1.82 19.49 -3.08
N ARG A 9 1.52 18.74 -4.15
CA ARG A 9 0.17 18.33 -4.55
C ARG A 9 -0.04 16.92 -4.00
N VAL A 10 -0.26 16.83 -2.70
CA VAL A 10 -0.74 15.60 -2.09
C VAL A 10 -2.25 15.65 -2.17
N ASP A 11 -2.85 14.61 -2.74
CA ASP A 11 -4.29 14.44 -2.68
C ASP A 11 -4.58 13.63 -1.40
N TYR A 12 -5.49 14.12 -0.56
CA TYR A 12 -6.00 13.32 0.56
C TYR A 12 -6.90 12.25 -0.04
N ASP A 13 -6.41 11.01 -0.12
CA ASP A 13 -7.10 9.92 -0.80
C ASP A 13 -7.52 8.83 0.19
N HIS A 14 -8.68 8.22 -0.05
CA HIS A 14 -9.19 7.11 0.75
C HIS A 14 -8.44 5.80 0.41
N PRO A 15 -7.63 5.21 1.30
CA PRO A 15 -7.05 3.89 1.09
C PRO A 15 -8.12 2.79 1.08
N ALA A 16 -9.16 2.88 1.91
CA ALA A 16 -10.36 2.05 1.81
C ALA A 16 -11.45 2.80 1.02
N PRO A 17 -12.00 2.22 -0.07
CA PRO A 17 -13.03 2.88 -0.88
C PRO A 17 -14.22 3.33 -0.04
N TYR A 18 -14.85 4.44 -0.44
CA TYR A 18 -16.13 4.83 0.12
C TYR A 18 -17.18 3.77 -0.23
N ASP A 19 -17.82 3.21 0.78
CA ASP A 19 -18.97 2.34 0.69
C ASP A 19 -20.24 3.20 0.58
N HIS A 20 -20.91 3.06 -0.58
CA HIS A 20 -22.12 3.78 -0.92
C HIS A 20 -23.39 3.15 -0.34
N ASP A 21 -23.30 2.03 0.38
CA ASP A 21 -24.43 1.44 1.06
C ASP A 21 -25.00 2.42 2.12
N PRO A 22 -26.32 2.69 2.14
CA PRO A 22 -26.96 3.58 3.13
C PRO A 22 -26.76 3.13 4.59
N THR A 23 -26.43 1.86 4.81
CA THR A 23 -26.17 1.26 6.12
C THR A 23 -24.69 1.30 6.51
N ALA A 24 -23.81 1.75 5.60
CA ALA A 24 -22.39 1.85 5.86
C ALA A 24 -22.08 2.90 6.97
N PRO A 25 -20.98 2.74 7.71
CA PRO A 25 -20.63 3.67 8.79
C PRO A 25 -20.53 5.13 8.31
N SER A 26 -20.92 6.09 9.15
CA SER A 26 -20.90 7.52 8.80
C SER A 26 -19.50 8.16 8.81
N ALA A 27 -18.49 7.48 9.39
CA ALA A 27 -17.13 7.98 9.57
C ALA A 27 -16.10 7.39 8.57
N GLN A 28 -16.52 7.17 7.33
CA GLN A 28 -15.67 6.61 6.27
C GLN A 28 -14.59 7.59 5.77
N THR A 29 -14.78 8.89 5.98
CA THR A 29 -13.83 9.95 5.63
C THR A 29 -13.17 10.50 6.88
N GLY A 30 -11.85 10.43 6.97
CA GLY A 30 -11.07 10.99 8.06
C GLY A 30 -9.59 10.67 7.92
N VAL A 31 -8.74 11.24 8.78
CA VAL A 31 -7.27 11.05 8.74
C VAL A 31 -6.85 9.58 8.81
N HIS A 32 -7.66 8.74 9.47
CA HIS A 32 -7.49 7.29 9.55
C HIS A 32 -7.71 6.57 8.21
N ASN A 33 -8.41 7.22 7.29
CA ASN A 33 -8.68 6.77 5.92
C ASN A 33 -8.26 7.87 4.93
N SER A 34 -7.14 8.55 5.16
CA SER A 34 -6.57 9.51 4.23
C SER A 34 -5.07 9.29 4.10
N ALA A 35 -4.70 8.54 3.06
CA ALA A 35 -3.30 8.32 2.73
C ALA A 35 -2.78 9.51 1.92
N LEU A 36 -1.55 9.93 2.20
CA LEU A 36 -0.84 10.96 1.43
C LEU A 36 -0.40 10.36 0.09
N LEU A 37 -1.35 10.14 -0.83
CA LEU A 37 -1.08 9.58 -2.15
C LEU A 37 -1.06 10.71 -3.18
N GLY A 38 -0.02 10.74 -4.03
CA GLY A 38 0.00 11.65 -5.17
C GLY A 38 -0.95 11.17 -6.28
N ARG A 39 -1.40 12.08 -7.14
CA ARG A 39 -2.29 11.80 -8.30
C ARG A 39 -1.91 10.57 -9.14
N TYR A 40 -0.63 10.30 -9.34
CA TYR A 40 -0.17 9.11 -10.08
C TYR A 40 -0.56 7.82 -9.37
N GLN A 41 -0.31 7.75 -8.05
CA GLN A 41 -0.64 6.60 -7.21
C GLN A 41 -2.14 6.35 -7.18
N HIS A 42 -2.94 7.43 -7.12
CA HIS A 42 -4.38 7.34 -7.24
C HIS A 42 -4.81 6.73 -8.59
N ARG A 43 -4.31 7.27 -9.72
CA ARG A 43 -4.67 6.78 -11.06
C ARG A 43 -4.36 5.31 -11.26
N VAL A 44 -3.21 4.83 -10.80
CA VAL A 44 -2.84 3.41 -10.99
C VAL A 44 -3.70 2.47 -10.15
N LYS A 45 -4.14 2.88 -8.95
CA LYS A 45 -5.11 2.12 -8.15
C LYS A 45 -6.47 2.06 -8.85
N THR A 46 -7.00 3.22 -9.22
CA THR A 46 -8.36 3.36 -9.74
C THR A 46 -8.52 2.80 -11.15
N HIS A 47 -7.54 3.04 -12.02
CA HIS A 47 -7.69 2.75 -13.46
C HIS A 47 -6.76 1.64 -13.96
N ALA A 48 -5.77 1.22 -13.18
CA ALA A 48 -4.80 0.23 -13.62
C ALA A 48 -4.70 -0.98 -12.68
N GLN A 49 -5.69 -1.20 -11.81
CA GLN A 49 -5.82 -2.40 -10.96
C GLN A 49 -4.62 -2.65 -10.02
N PHE A 50 -3.85 -1.61 -9.70
CA PHE A 50 -2.83 -1.73 -8.66
C PHE A 50 -3.49 -1.79 -7.28
N THR A 51 -2.94 -2.62 -6.41
CA THR A 51 -3.33 -2.67 -5.00
C THR A 51 -2.18 -2.18 -4.14
N VAL A 52 -2.50 -1.46 -3.07
CA VAL A 52 -1.51 -0.96 -2.10
C VAL A 52 -2.00 -1.24 -0.69
N ARG A 53 -1.09 -1.65 0.18
CA ARG A 53 -1.31 -1.78 1.61
C ARG A 53 -0.19 -1.04 2.36
N GLU A 54 -0.52 -0.42 3.47
CA GLU A 54 0.47 0.17 4.40
C GLU A 54 0.54 -0.69 5.67
N PRO A 55 1.50 -1.64 5.79
CA PRO A 55 1.59 -2.50 6.97
C PRO A 55 2.04 -1.74 8.23
N ARG A 56 2.77 -0.63 8.03
CA ARG A 56 3.32 0.25 9.07
C ARG A 56 3.45 1.66 8.50
N PRO A 57 3.40 2.71 9.34
CA PRO A 57 3.58 4.07 8.88
C PRO A 57 4.84 4.25 8.01
N GLY A 58 4.65 4.74 6.79
CA GLY A 58 5.73 5.00 5.84
C GLY A 58 6.25 3.77 5.09
N THR A 59 5.63 2.61 5.27
CA THR A 59 5.97 1.37 4.55
C THR A 59 4.79 0.92 3.70
N HIS A 60 4.96 0.83 2.38
CA HIS A 60 3.89 0.48 1.46
C HIS A 60 4.25 -0.78 0.67
N VAL A 61 3.30 -1.71 0.56
CA VAL A 61 3.39 -2.87 -0.31
C VAL A 61 2.48 -2.63 -1.50
N TRP A 62 3.09 -2.56 -2.69
CA TRP A 62 2.38 -2.43 -3.96
C TRP A 62 2.33 -3.77 -4.67
N ARG A 63 1.17 -4.10 -5.22
CA ARG A 63 0.97 -5.24 -6.10
C ARG A 63 0.43 -4.76 -7.44
N SER A 64 1.10 -5.17 -8.52
CA SER A 64 0.66 -4.93 -9.89
C SER A 64 -0.48 -5.88 -10.30
N PRO A 65 -1.18 -5.59 -11.41
CA PRO A 65 -2.19 -6.51 -11.97
C PRO A 65 -1.62 -7.90 -12.32
N HIS A 66 -0.31 -7.97 -12.58
CA HIS A 66 0.42 -9.18 -12.91
C HIS A 66 1.15 -9.78 -11.70
N LYS A 67 0.67 -9.52 -10.48
CA LYS A 67 1.19 -10.12 -9.23
C LYS A 67 2.66 -9.83 -8.91
N ALA A 68 3.25 -8.81 -9.55
CA ALA A 68 4.57 -8.32 -9.14
C ALA A 68 4.43 -7.45 -7.89
N HIS A 69 5.29 -7.69 -6.90
CA HIS A 69 5.24 -7.01 -5.61
C HIS A 69 6.44 -6.10 -5.36
N ARG A 70 6.19 -4.92 -4.77
CA ARG A 70 7.23 -3.96 -4.37
C ARG A 70 6.98 -3.47 -2.95
N LEU A 71 8.01 -3.52 -2.11
CA LEU A 71 8.03 -2.85 -0.81
C LEU A 71 8.66 -1.47 -1.00
N VAL A 72 7.98 -0.43 -0.54
CA VAL A 72 8.48 0.94 -0.53
C VAL A 72 8.59 1.37 0.92
N ASP A 73 9.81 1.67 1.36
CA ASP A 73 10.13 2.13 2.71
C ASP A 73 11.07 3.36 2.64
N PRO A 74 11.47 3.96 3.77
CA PRO A 74 12.36 5.12 3.76
C PRO A 74 13.74 4.86 3.12
N THR A 75 14.16 3.61 2.99
CA THR A 75 15.46 3.23 2.40
C THR A 75 15.39 3.08 0.87
N GLY A 76 14.21 2.76 0.32
CA GLY A 76 14.02 2.67 -1.12
C GLY A 76 12.80 1.85 -1.55
N THR A 77 12.89 1.33 -2.77
CA THR A 77 11.88 0.46 -3.39
C THR A 77 12.52 -0.88 -3.70
N HIS A 78 11.98 -1.94 -3.13
CA HIS A 78 12.58 -3.27 -3.14
C HIS A 78 11.64 -4.28 -3.80
N PRO A 79 12.14 -5.21 -4.62
CA PRO A 79 11.35 -6.34 -5.05
C PRO A 79 10.94 -7.20 -3.85
N VAL A 80 9.74 -7.77 -3.89
CA VAL A 80 9.29 -8.74 -2.90
C VAL A 80 8.99 -10.03 -3.64
N HIS A 81 9.48 -11.15 -3.10
CA HIS A 81 9.17 -12.47 -3.63
C HIS A 81 7.65 -12.69 -3.63
N GLU A 82 7.11 -13.30 -4.69
CA GLU A 82 5.66 -13.44 -4.92
C GLU A 82 4.93 -14.01 -3.71
N ALA A 83 5.38 -15.14 -3.16
CA ALA A 83 4.76 -15.75 -1.99
C ALA A 83 4.71 -14.83 -0.75
N LEU A 84 5.75 -13.99 -0.57
CA LEU A 84 5.81 -13.03 0.52
C LEU A 84 4.90 -11.82 0.23
N GLY A 85 4.83 -11.42 -1.02
CA GLY A 85 3.94 -10.37 -1.52
C GLY A 85 2.47 -10.75 -1.36
N ASP A 86 2.08 -11.97 -1.73
CA ASP A 86 0.72 -12.45 -1.57
C ASP A 86 0.35 -12.60 -0.09
N ALA A 87 1.25 -13.12 0.75
CA ALA A 87 1.04 -13.14 2.20
C ALA A 87 0.90 -11.73 2.81
N LEU A 88 1.61 -10.74 2.24
CA LEU A 88 1.48 -9.34 2.63
C LEU A 88 0.16 -8.72 2.19
N VAL A 89 -0.41 -9.08 1.04
CA VAL A 89 -1.63 -8.42 0.54
C VAL A 89 -2.89 -9.16 0.95
N ASP A 90 -2.92 -10.49 0.83
CA ASP A 90 -4.11 -11.32 0.98
C ASP A 90 -4.06 -12.23 2.22
N GLY A 91 -2.90 -12.35 2.89
CA GLY A 91 -2.73 -13.22 4.07
C GLY A 91 -3.51 -12.77 5.30
N THR A 92 -3.61 -13.64 6.30
CA THR A 92 -4.15 -13.31 7.63
C THR A 92 -3.30 -12.24 8.31
N HIS A 93 -3.84 -11.58 9.34
CA HIS A 93 -3.10 -10.55 10.07
C HIS A 93 -1.76 -11.07 10.66
N LEU A 94 -1.70 -12.35 11.06
CA LEU A 94 -0.47 -12.97 11.56
C LEU A 94 0.55 -13.18 10.42
N GLU A 95 0.12 -13.78 9.32
CA GLU A 95 0.97 -13.99 8.13
C GLU A 95 1.51 -12.67 7.61
N GLN A 96 0.66 -11.65 7.54
CA GLN A 96 1.03 -10.30 7.17
C GLN A 96 2.12 -9.70 8.07
N ARG A 97 2.04 -9.89 9.40
CA ARG A 97 3.03 -9.38 10.38
C ARG A 97 4.37 -10.11 10.28
N PHE A 98 4.35 -11.41 10.03
CA PHE A 98 5.58 -12.16 9.77
C PHE A 98 6.18 -11.77 8.43
N ALA A 99 5.36 -11.71 7.39
CA ALA A 99 5.80 -11.42 6.03
C ALA A 99 6.48 -10.06 5.91
N VAL A 100 5.96 -9.02 6.58
CA VAL A 100 6.61 -7.70 6.58
C VAL A 100 7.98 -7.73 7.26
N SER A 101 8.11 -8.49 8.36
CA SER A 101 9.36 -8.60 9.10
C SER A 101 10.43 -9.35 8.30
N ILE A 102 10.03 -10.38 7.56
CA ILE A 102 10.92 -11.12 6.65
C ILE A 102 11.34 -10.22 5.48
N ALA A 103 10.38 -9.56 4.82
CA ALA A 103 10.66 -8.71 3.66
C ALA A 103 11.67 -7.61 3.99
N GLU A 104 11.49 -6.93 5.12
CA GLU A 104 12.41 -5.89 5.59
C GLU A 104 13.78 -6.43 5.94
N HIS A 105 13.88 -7.62 6.53
CA HIS A 105 15.17 -8.23 6.84
C HIS A 105 15.94 -8.57 5.57
N THR A 106 15.27 -9.17 4.59
CA THR A 106 15.87 -9.51 3.28
C THR A 106 16.34 -8.26 2.52
N ASN A 107 15.70 -7.11 2.71
CA ASN A 107 16.06 -5.87 2.03
C ASN A 107 17.18 -5.06 2.73
N ARG A 108 17.57 -5.43 3.94
CA ARG A 108 18.63 -4.75 4.72
C ARG A 108 20.00 -5.43 4.63
N VAL A 109 20.06 -6.63 4.05
CA VAL A 109 21.28 -7.43 3.84
C VAL A 109 21.72 -7.28 2.39
#